data_AF-A0A378LMR6-F1
#
_entry.id   AF-A0A378LMR6-F1
#
_cell.length_a   1.000
_cell.length_b   1.000
_cell.length_c   1.000
_cell.angle_alpha   90.00
_cell.angle_beta   90.00
_cell.angle_gamma   90.00
#
_symmetry.space_group_name_H-M   'P 1'
#
loop_
_entity.id
_entity.type
_entity.pdbx_description
1 polymer ?
#
loop_
_entity_poly.entity_id
_entity_poly.type
_entity_poly.pdbx_seq_one_letter_code
_entity_poly.pdbx_strand_id
1 'polypeptide(L)'
;MKFIIFLILCVTTFTAFAETDYCDLASESLYADPSNLISVIKINTTRTALYSSTVETSQDCQNYNLLFSVKNPDVIKTKHGLCAVLPAEEIKPGLCSLNIKVCVSETECQDVIIRLTSENNHYTKADPAIYEMDFN
;
A
#
# COMPACT_ATOMS: atom_id res chain seq x y z
N MET A 1 -15.58 6.81 67.44
CA MET A 1 -14.43 6.93 66.51
C MET A 1 -14.91 6.62 65.10
N LYS A 2 -14.77 7.56 64.17
CA LYS A 2 -15.20 7.43 62.76
C LYS A 2 -14.12 6.65 61.99
N PHE A 3 -14.48 5.49 61.43
CA PHE A 3 -13.64 4.78 60.48
C PHE A 3 -13.83 5.41 59.09
N ILE A 4 -12.79 6.06 58.57
CA ILE A 4 -12.74 6.58 57.21
C ILE A 4 -12.23 5.43 56.33
N ILE A 5 -13.11 4.87 55.50
CA ILE A 5 -12.74 3.91 54.45
C ILE A 5 -12.18 4.73 53.28
N PHE A 6 -10.88 4.60 53.04
CA PHE A 6 -10.19 5.21 51.91
C PHE A 6 -10.35 4.28 50.69
N LEU A 7 -11.26 4.64 49.78
CA LEU A 7 -11.48 3.92 48.52
C LEU A 7 -10.37 4.34 47.54
N ILE A 8 -9.36 3.48 47.33
CA ILE A 8 -8.32 3.68 46.31
C ILE A 8 -8.92 3.27 44.97
N LEU A 9 -9.40 4.26 44.21
CA LEU A 9 -9.86 4.08 42.83
C LEU A 9 -8.62 3.98 41.92
N CYS A 10 -8.17 2.75 41.65
CA CYS A 10 -7.10 2.50 40.68
C CYS A 10 -7.70 2.63 39.26
N VAL A 11 -7.63 3.84 38.69
CA VAL A 11 -7.98 4.06 37.28
C VAL A 11 -6.78 3.66 36.44
N THR A 12 -6.70 2.38 36.05
CA THR A 12 -5.76 1.97 35.02
C THR A 12 -6.36 2.35 33.66
N THR A 13 -5.96 3.51 33.14
CA THR A 13 -6.17 3.83 31.74
C THR A 13 -5.32 2.87 30.91
N PHE A 14 -5.93 1.79 30.40
CA PHE A 14 -5.36 1.01 29.33
C PHE A 14 -5.35 1.92 28.08
N THR A 15 -4.25 2.61 27.84
CA THR A 15 -4.02 3.21 26.52
C THR A 15 -3.72 2.04 25.60
N ALA A 16 -4.76 1.49 24.97
CA ALA A 16 -4.59 0.63 23.82
C ALA A 16 -3.88 1.47 22.76
N PHE A 17 -2.57 1.26 22.61
CA PHE A 17 -1.84 1.78 21.47
C PHE A 17 -2.47 1.12 20.25
N ALA A 18 -3.24 1.88 19.47
CA ALA A 18 -3.71 1.41 18.19
C ALA A 18 -2.46 1.10 17.36
N GLU A 19 -2.27 -0.17 16.98
CA GLU A 19 -1.26 -0.54 16.02
C GLU A 19 -1.45 0.34 14.78
N THR A 20 -0.38 1.01 14.39
CA THR A 20 -0.42 1.97 13.29
C THR A 20 -0.60 1.23 11.98
N ASP A 21 -1.63 1.58 11.21
CA ASP A 21 -1.81 1.02 9.87
C ASP A 21 -0.85 1.72 8.90
N TYR A 22 0.21 1.01 8.51
CA TYR A 22 1.23 1.55 7.62
C TYR A 22 0.69 1.96 6.25
N CYS A 23 -0.43 1.39 5.80
CA CYS A 23 -1.02 1.79 4.51
C CYS A 23 -1.78 3.11 4.61
N ASP A 24 -2.39 3.40 5.75
CA ASP A 24 -2.98 4.70 6.01
C ASP A 24 -1.90 5.77 6.15
N LEU A 25 -0.79 5.48 6.85
CA LEU A 25 0.37 6.38 6.88
C LEU A 25 0.95 6.63 5.48
N ALA A 26 1.09 5.59 4.66
CA ALA A 26 1.56 5.76 3.28
C ALA A 26 0.59 6.61 2.45
N SER A 27 -0.72 6.41 2.64
CA SER A 27 -1.77 7.20 1.97
C SER A 27 -1.71 8.67 2.38
N GLU A 28 -1.48 8.97 3.65
CA GLU A 28 -1.28 10.35 4.14
C GLU A 28 0.00 10.94 3.56
N SER A 29 1.08 10.15 3.50
CA SER A 29 2.38 10.57 2.99
C SER A 29 2.36 10.90 1.50
N LEU A 30 1.47 10.29 0.70
CA LEU A 30 1.30 10.63 -0.73
C LEU A 30 1.12 12.13 -0.98
N TYR A 31 0.45 12.83 -0.06
CA TYR A 31 0.13 14.25 -0.18
C TYR A 31 1.04 15.16 0.65
N ALA A 32 2.03 14.60 1.34
CA ALA A 32 3.02 15.39 2.07
C ALA A 32 4.06 15.97 1.09
N ASP A 33 4.57 17.17 1.40
CA ASP A 33 5.66 17.79 0.66
C ASP A 33 6.94 17.82 1.52
N PRO A 34 8.05 17.17 1.11
CA PRO A 34 8.21 16.34 -0.09
C PRO A 34 7.73 14.89 0.13
N SER A 35 7.15 14.28 -0.91
CA SER A 35 6.85 12.84 -0.95
C SER A 35 7.54 12.18 -2.13
N ASN A 36 8.20 11.05 -1.87
CA ASN A 36 8.70 10.16 -2.93
C ASN A 36 7.63 9.14 -3.35
N LEU A 37 6.53 9.01 -2.61
CA LEU A 37 5.46 8.07 -2.96
C LEU A 37 4.53 8.71 -3.97
N ILE A 38 4.21 7.98 -5.05
CA ILE A 38 3.25 8.43 -6.06
C ILE A 38 2.00 7.57 -6.12
N SER A 39 2.05 6.33 -5.65
CA SER A 39 0.87 5.47 -5.53
C SER A 39 0.92 4.57 -4.30
N VAL A 40 -0.25 4.28 -3.74
CA VAL A 40 -0.46 3.27 -2.69
C VAL A 40 -1.56 2.31 -3.14
N ILE A 41 -1.33 1.01 -2.97
CA ILE A 41 -2.29 -0.05 -3.26
C ILE A 41 -2.63 -0.73 -1.94
N LYS A 42 -3.87 -0.57 -1.50
CA LYS A 42 -4.47 -1.27 -0.37
C LYS A 42 -4.98 -2.63 -0.87
N ILE A 43 -4.54 -3.70 -0.23
CA ILE A 43 -4.92 -5.06 -0.61
C ILE A 43 -5.69 -5.65 0.56
N ASN A 44 -7.00 -5.58 0.51
CA ASN A 44 -7.89 -6.10 1.53
C ASN A 44 -8.00 -7.60 1.36
N THR A 45 -7.49 -8.35 2.34
CA THR A 45 -7.50 -9.80 2.30
C THR A 45 -7.30 -10.35 3.70
N THR A 46 -7.81 -11.56 3.94
CA THR A 46 -7.52 -12.33 5.17
C THR A 46 -6.16 -13.03 5.10
N ARG A 47 -5.50 -13.03 3.92
CA ARG A 47 -4.18 -13.64 3.75
C ARG A 47 -3.10 -12.77 4.39
N THR A 48 -2.11 -13.43 4.98
CA THR A 48 -0.99 -12.75 5.65
C THR A 48 0.21 -12.51 4.73
N ALA A 49 0.12 -12.93 3.46
CA ALA A 49 1.12 -12.74 2.41
C ALA A 49 0.46 -12.86 1.03
N LEU A 50 1.09 -12.29 0.01
CA LEU A 50 0.70 -12.51 -1.38
C LEU A 50 1.23 -13.84 -1.90
N TYR A 51 0.48 -14.48 -2.79
CA TYR A 51 0.96 -15.63 -3.56
C TYR A 51 1.96 -15.18 -4.63
N SER A 52 1.62 -14.13 -5.38
CA SER A 52 2.51 -13.55 -6.39
C SER A 52 2.17 -12.10 -6.72
N SER A 53 3.15 -11.37 -7.24
CA SER A 53 2.94 -10.06 -7.89
C SER A 53 3.68 -10.04 -9.23
N THR A 54 3.04 -9.44 -10.23
CA THR A 54 3.59 -9.26 -11.57
C THR A 54 3.46 -7.80 -11.95
N VAL A 55 4.55 -7.24 -12.50
CA VAL A 55 4.57 -5.87 -13.00
C VAL A 55 4.93 -5.89 -14.47
N GLU A 56 4.08 -5.26 -15.26
CA GLU A 56 4.31 -4.98 -16.68
C GLU A 56 4.43 -3.47 -16.87
N THR A 57 5.23 -3.05 -17.83
CA THR A 57 5.53 -1.63 -18.09
C THR A 57 5.12 -1.25 -19.50
N SER A 58 4.67 -0.02 -19.68
CA SER A 58 4.32 0.52 -20.99
C SER A 58 4.95 1.89 -21.19
N GLN A 59 5.47 2.14 -22.39
CA GLN A 59 5.98 3.45 -22.81
C GLN A 59 4.94 4.23 -23.63
N ASP A 60 3.97 3.55 -24.23
CA ASP A 60 2.94 4.11 -25.10
C ASP A 60 1.52 4.06 -24.50
N CYS A 61 1.41 3.56 -23.26
CA CYS A 61 0.15 3.31 -22.55
C CYS A 61 -0.81 2.34 -23.26
N GLN A 62 -0.34 1.56 -24.24
CA GLN A 62 -1.14 0.62 -25.02
C GLN A 62 -0.55 -0.79 -24.97
N ASN A 63 0.76 -0.91 -25.12
CA ASN A 63 1.48 -2.17 -25.14
C ASN A 63 2.25 -2.35 -23.83
N TYR A 64 2.03 -3.49 -23.16
CA TYR A 64 2.65 -3.81 -21.89
C TYR A 64 3.66 -4.92 -22.07
N ASN A 65 4.85 -4.71 -21.52
CA ASN A 65 5.93 -5.69 -21.49
C ASN A 65 6.19 -6.10 -20.05
N LEU A 66 6.23 -7.41 -19.81
CA LEU A 66 6.58 -7.98 -18.51
C LEU A 66 7.94 -7.43 -18.04
N LEU A 67 7.95 -6.77 -16.89
CA LEU A 67 9.18 -6.34 -16.23
C LEU A 67 9.66 -7.41 -15.26
N PHE A 68 8.78 -7.86 -14.36
CA PHE A 68 9.09 -8.93 -13.42
C PHE A 68 7.82 -9.66 -12.95
N SER A 69 8.01 -10.90 -12.49
CA SER A 69 7.01 -11.68 -11.78
C SER A 69 7.68 -12.37 -10.60
N VAL A 70 7.15 -12.16 -9.40
CA VAL A 70 7.73 -12.64 -8.14
C VAL A 70 6.69 -13.47 -7.40
N LYS A 71 7.09 -14.66 -6.95
CA LYS A 71 6.30 -15.46 -6.01
C LYS A 71 6.61 -15.02 -4.58
N ASN A 72 5.58 -14.95 -3.74
CA ASN A 72 5.66 -14.49 -2.35
C ASN A 72 6.42 -13.16 -2.20
N PRO A 73 6.03 -12.09 -2.89
CA PRO A 73 6.70 -10.80 -2.79
C PRO A 73 6.62 -10.25 -1.36
N ASP A 74 7.64 -9.50 -0.97
CA ASP A 74 7.62 -8.74 0.28
C ASP A 74 6.51 -7.69 0.23
N VAL A 75 5.67 -7.67 1.26
CA VAL A 75 4.53 -6.77 1.41
C VAL A 75 4.42 -6.32 2.85
N ILE A 76 3.92 -5.11 3.06
CA ILE A 76 3.71 -4.58 4.39
C ILE A 76 2.38 -5.10 4.90
N LYS A 77 2.37 -5.75 6.07
CA LYS A 77 1.12 -6.21 6.70
C LYS A 77 0.43 -5.04 7.38
N THR A 78 -0.88 -5.02 7.27
CA THR A 78 -1.74 -4.00 7.87
C THR A 78 -2.81 -4.67 8.73
N LYS A 79 -3.60 -3.87 9.44
CA LYS A 79 -4.71 -4.40 10.24
C LYS A 79 -5.79 -5.05 9.38
N HIS A 80 -5.97 -4.56 8.15
CA HIS A 80 -7.05 -4.95 7.25
C HIS A 80 -6.58 -5.75 6.01
N GLY A 81 -5.28 -6.09 5.95
CA GLY A 81 -4.72 -6.89 4.86
C GLY A 81 -3.25 -6.58 4.62
N LEU A 82 -2.93 -6.16 3.39
CA LEU A 82 -1.58 -5.92 2.91
C LEU A 82 -1.51 -4.56 2.22
N CYS A 83 -0.30 -4.01 2.16
CA CYS A 83 -0.02 -2.74 1.51
C CYS A 83 1.15 -2.87 0.54
N ALA A 84 0.98 -2.30 -0.65
CA ALA A 84 2.06 -2.05 -1.59
C ALA A 84 2.15 -0.56 -1.88
N VAL A 85 3.37 -0.05 -2.03
CA VAL A 85 3.63 1.37 -2.31
C VAL A 85 4.49 1.48 -3.56
N LEU A 86 4.38 2.60 -4.25
CA LEU A 86 5.15 2.89 -5.45
C LEU A 86 5.95 4.20 -5.24
N PRO A 87 7.25 4.10 -4.93
CA PRO A 87 8.16 5.23 -4.90
C PRO A 87 8.52 5.69 -6.32
N ALA A 88 8.51 6.99 -6.58
CA ALA A 88 8.85 7.57 -7.89
C ALA A 88 10.28 7.23 -8.33
N GLU A 89 11.23 7.31 -7.41
CA GLU A 89 12.66 7.07 -7.67
C GLU A 89 13.00 5.63 -8.08
N GLU A 90 12.13 4.67 -7.75
CA GLU A 90 12.33 3.25 -8.12
C GLU A 90 11.80 2.93 -9.53
N ILE A 91 11.10 3.87 -10.16
CA ILE A 91 10.50 3.67 -11.48
C ILE A 91 11.47 4.10 -12.57
N LYS A 92 11.69 3.20 -13.54
CA LYS A 92 12.48 3.53 -14.72
C LYS A 92 11.86 4.72 -15.48
N PRO A 93 12.65 5.74 -15.87
CA PRO A 93 12.13 6.87 -16.64
C PRO A 93 11.53 6.48 -18.00
N GLY A 94 10.61 7.30 -18.50
CA GLY A 94 10.04 7.18 -19.84
C GLY A 94 8.91 6.15 -19.97
N LEU A 95 8.44 5.59 -18.87
CA LEU A 95 7.21 4.81 -18.79
C LEU A 95 5.98 5.72 -18.70
N CYS A 96 4.94 5.34 -19.43
CA CYS A 96 3.62 5.97 -19.44
C CYS A 96 2.67 5.31 -18.42
N SER A 97 2.79 4.00 -18.22
CA SER A 97 2.00 3.27 -17.22
C SER A 97 2.68 1.99 -16.75
N LEU A 98 2.19 1.49 -15.61
CA LEU A 98 2.46 0.17 -15.06
C LEU A 98 1.15 -0.62 -15.05
N ASN A 99 1.20 -1.91 -15.36
CA ASN A 99 0.13 -2.85 -15.04
C ASN A 99 0.62 -3.75 -13.91
N ILE A 100 -0.03 -3.69 -12.76
CA ILE A 100 0.35 -4.44 -11.56
C ILE A 100 -0.73 -5.47 -11.29
N LYS A 101 -0.37 -6.74 -11.42
CA LYS A 101 -1.22 -7.87 -11.07
C LYS A 101 -0.79 -8.47 -9.75
N VAL A 102 -1.71 -8.54 -8.81
CA VAL A 102 -1.52 -9.11 -7.48
C VAL A 102 -2.40 -10.35 -7.34
N CYS A 103 -1.84 -11.42 -6.79
CA CYS A 103 -2.57 -12.64 -6.48
C CYS A 103 -2.39 -13.00 -5.01
N VAL A 104 -3.50 -13.31 -4.33
CA VAL A 104 -3.50 -13.81 -2.94
C VAL A 104 -3.58 -15.34 -2.88
N SER A 105 -3.93 -15.98 -3.99
CA SER A 105 -3.87 -17.43 -4.20
C SER A 105 -3.62 -17.74 -5.68
N GLU A 106 -3.51 -19.02 -6.04
CA GLU A 106 -3.31 -19.42 -7.44
C GLU A 106 -4.47 -19.01 -8.36
N THR A 107 -5.68 -18.90 -7.82
CA THR A 107 -6.90 -18.65 -8.60
C THR A 107 -7.49 -17.27 -8.38
N GLU A 108 -6.93 -16.50 -7.45
CA GLU A 108 -7.51 -15.23 -7.01
C GLU A 108 -6.50 -14.10 -7.22
N CYS A 109 -6.70 -13.39 -8.32
CA CYS A 109 -5.83 -12.33 -8.80
C CYS A 109 -6.64 -11.12 -9.25
N GLN A 110 -6.09 -9.93 -9.05
CA GLN A 110 -6.61 -8.68 -9.59
C GLN A 110 -5.46 -7.86 -10.16
N ASP A 111 -5.79 -7.01 -11.12
CA ASP A 111 -4.84 -6.11 -11.76
C ASP A 111 -5.29 -4.66 -11.69
N VAL A 112 -4.31 -3.76 -11.66
CA VAL A 112 -4.52 -2.32 -11.73
C VAL A 112 -3.53 -1.72 -12.72
N ILE A 113 -4.05 -0.86 -13.59
CA ILE A 113 -3.23 -0.02 -14.45
C ILE A 113 -3.01 1.31 -13.74
N ILE A 114 -1.74 1.64 -13.49
CA ILE A 114 -1.31 2.91 -12.89
C ILE A 114 -0.66 3.75 -13.98
N ARG A 115 -1.31 4.85 -14.35
CA ARG A 115 -0.78 5.83 -15.30
C ARG A 115 0.17 6.77 -14.60
N LEU A 116 1.29 7.08 -15.23
CA LEU A 116 2.36 7.88 -14.65
C LEU A 116 2.40 9.25 -15.31
N THR A 117 2.52 10.30 -14.51
CA THR A 117 2.78 11.67 -14.99
C THR A 117 4.17 12.09 -14.53
N SER A 118 4.96 12.63 -15.46
CA SER A 118 6.32 13.11 -15.18
C SER A 118 6.51 14.57 -15.54
N GLU A 119 7.24 15.30 -14.70
CA GLU A 119 7.72 16.65 -14.96
C GLU A 119 9.25 16.66 -14.84
N ASN A 120 9.95 17.31 -15.78
CA ASN A 120 11.43 17.36 -15.79
C ASN A 120 12.10 15.97 -15.65
N ASN A 121 11.55 14.95 -16.33
CA ASN A 121 12.00 13.54 -16.26
C ASN A 121 11.86 12.86 -14.88
N HIS A 122 11.10 13.42 -13.95
CA HIS A 122 10.79 12.81 -12.66
C HIS A 122 9.30 12.54 -12.56
N TYR A 123 8.90 11.38 -12.03
CA TYR A 123 7.49 11.08 -11.80
C TYR A 123 6.96 11.90 -10.63
N THR A 124 5.88 12.65 -10.87
CA THR A 124 5.27 13.53 -9.88
C THR A 124 3.90 13.05 -9.43
N LYS A 125 3.21 12.25 -10.26
CA LYS A 125 1.86 11.74 -9.96
C LYS A 125 1.66 10.37 -10.58
N ALA A 126 0.78 9.59 -9.96
CA ALA A 126 0.20 8.40 -10.54
C ALA A 126 -1.33 8.46 -10.47
N ASP A 127 -1.99 7.78 -11.41
CA ASP A 127 -3.44 7.63 -11.48
C ASP A 127 -3.81 6.15 -11.70
N PRO A 128 -4.46 5.49 -10.74
CA PRO A 128 -4.87 6.03 -9.43
C PRO A 128 -3.67 6.28 -8.50
N ALA A 129 -3.77 7.31 -7.66
CA ALA A 129 -2.80 7.54 -6.57
C ALA A 129 -3.05 6.62 -5.36
N ILE A 130 -4.32 6.28 -5.11
CA ILE A 130 -4.71 5.28 -4.12
C ILE A 130 -5.65 4.30 -4.82
N TYR A 131 -5.34 3.01 -4.73
CA TYR A 131 -6.18 1.95 -5.25
C TYR A 131 -6.45 0.90 -4.17
N GLU A 132 -7.63 0.32 -4.19
CA GLU A 132 -8.08 -0.69 -3.24
C GLU A 132 -8.47 -1.96 -4.00
N MET A 133 -7.85 -3.08 -3.63
CA MET A 133 -8.14 -4.42 -4.15
C MET A 133 -8.81 -5.25 -3.08
N ASP A 134 -9.99 -5.76 -3.36
CA ASP A 134 -10.78 -6.56 -2.41
C ASP A 134 -10.75 -8.05 -2.78
N PHE A 135 -10.08 -8.84 -1.96
CA PHE A 135 -9.99 -10.31 -2.10
C PHE A 135 -10.85 -11.00 -1.03
N ASN A 136 -11.57 -12.06 -1.41
CA ASN A 136 -12.54 -12.76 -0.56
C ASN A 136 -11.93 -13.87 0.30
#